data_AF-A0A6V7JQF1-F1
#
_entry.id   AF-A0A6V7JQF1-F1
#
_cell.length_a   1.000
_cell.length_b   1.000
_cell.length_c   1.000
_cell.angle_alpha   90.00
_cell.angle_beta   90.00
_cell.angle_gamma   90.00
#
_symmetry.space_group_name_H-M   'P 1'
#
loop_
_entity.id
_entity.type
_entity.pdbx_description
1 polymer ?
#
loop_
_entity_poly.entity_id
_entity_poly.type
_entity_poly.pdbx_seq_one_letter_code
_entity_poly.pdbx_strand_id
1 'polypeptide(L)'
;LDTEAYFTYGHAVAIKESFRHFKNPIYYYQLDYQSDWSWSVPLGDSKRHYGVCHADDLQYFFPIREVKEPLKVYSEQDYKMVDILTNLWSNFAATG
;
A
#
# COMPACT_ATOMS: atom_id res chain seq x y z
N LEU A 1 -6.61 -7.87 -15.13
CA LEU A 1 -6.06 -9.24 -15.28
C LEU A 1 -4.99 -9.54 -14.26
N ASP A 2 -3.79 -8.96 -14.32
CA ASP A 2 -2.70 -9.34 -13.39
C ASP A 2 -3.00 -9.01 -11.91
N THR A 3 -3.45 -7.78 -11.61
CA THR A 3 -3.84 -7.39 -10.24
C THR A 3 -4.95 -8.27 -9.67
N GLU A 4 -5.88 -8.71 -10.52
CA GLU A 4 -6.98 -9.59 -10.13
C GLU A 4 -6.47 -10.99 -9.79
N ALA A 5 -5.65 -11.56 -10.67
CA ALA A 5 -5.14 -12.92 -10.51
C ALA A 5 -4.17 -13.06 -9.33
N TYR A 6 -3.28 -12.10 -9.12
CA TYR A 6 -2.22 -12.20 -8.12
C TYR A 6 -2.61 -11.64 -6.74
N PHE A 7 -3.53 -10.69 -6.66
CA PHE A 7 -3.83 -9.98 -5.41
C PHE A 7 -5.31 -9.99 -5.04
N THR A 8 -6.16 -9.32 -5.83
CA THR A 8 -7.52 -8.98 -5.35
C THR A 8 -8.45 -10.18 -5.28
N TYR A 9 -8.33 -11.17 -6.19
CA TYR A 9 -9.12 -12.40 -6.10
C TYR A 9 -8.78 -13.19 -4.83
N GLY A 10 -7.48 -13.35 -4.53
CA GLY A 10 -7.02 -14.01 -3.32
C GLY A 10 -7.52 -13.32 -2.06
N HIS A 11 -7.43 -11.98 -2.01
CA HIS A 11 -7.97 -11.19 -0.89
C HIS A 11 -9.48 -11.39 -0.72
N ALA A 12 -10.26 -11.31 -1.80
CA ALA A 12 -11.72 -11.46 -1.75
C ALA A 12 -12.14 -12.85 -1.23
N VAL A 13 -11.45 -13.91 -1.67
CA VAL A 13 -11.68 -15.27 -1.17
C VAL A 13 -11.31 -15.36 0.31
N ALA A 14 -10.14 -14.84 0.70
CA ALA A 14 -9.68 -14.87 2.09
C ALA A 14 -10.65 -14.16 3.05
N ILE A 15 -11.16 -12.98 2.67
CA ILE A 15 -12.16 -12.23 3.45
C ILE A 15 -13.46 -13.04 3.57
N LYS A 16 -13.94 -13.60 2.46
CA LYS A 16 -15.16 -14.41 2.44
C LYS A 16 -15.05 -15.64 3.34
N GLU A 17 -13.93 -16.36 3.32
CA GLU A 17 -13.72 -17.50 4.21
C GLU A 17 -13.53 -17.05 5.65
N SER A 18 -12.89 -15.90 5.88
CA SER A 18 -12.72 -15.34 7.23
C SER A 18 -14.06 -15.09 7.92
N PHE A 19 -15.07 -14.58 7.19
CA PHE A 19 -16.43 -14.42 7.72
C PHE A 19 -17.13 -15.73 8.10
N ARG A 20 -16.69 -16.86 7.56
CA ARG A 20 -17.26 -18.19 7.90
C ARG A 20 -16.61 -18.82 9.12
N HIS A 21 -15.34 -18.48 9.37
CA HIS A 21 -14.52 -19.18 10.35
C HIS A 21 -14.15 -18.34 11.57
N PHE A 22 -14.13 -17.01 11.45
CA PHE A 22 -13.76 -16.11 12.54
C PHE A 22 -14.96 -15.31 13.04
N LYS A 23 -14.95 -15.02 14.35
CA LYS A 23 -15.94 -14.16 15.01
C LYS A 23 -15.38 -12.77 15.35
N ASN A 24 -14.08 -12.58 15.16
CA ASN A 24 -13.39 -11.32 15.43
C ASN A 24 -13.63 -10.34 14.27
N PRO A 25 -13.54 -9.02 14.51
CA PRO A 25 -13.59 -8.02 13.44
C PRO A 25 -12.54 -8.29 12.36
N ILE A 26 -12.93 -8.07 11.10
CA ILE A 26 -12.06 -8.20 9.93
C ILE A 26 -11.93 -6.82 9.30
N TYR A 27 -10.70 -6.36 9.12
CA TYR A 27 -10.38 -5.07 8.50
C TYR A 27 -9.70 -5.30 7.16
N TYR A 28 -10.08 -4.52 6.15
CA TYR A 28 -9.52 -4.58 4.81
C TYR A 28 -9.37 -3.15 4.27
N TYR A 29 -8.23 -2.85 3.66
CA TYR A 29 -8.00 -1.56 3.00
C TYR A 29 -7.51 -1.78 1.57
N GLN A 30 -7.77 -0.78 0.72
CA GLN A 30 -7.22 -0.67 -0.62
C GLN A 30 -6.52 0.69 -0.71
N LEU A 31 -5.25 0.68 -1.12
CA LEU A 31 -4.50 1.90 -1.37
C LEU A 31 -4.73 2.35 -2.82
N ASP A 32 -5.16 3.59 -3.01
CA ASP A 32 -5.34 4.21 -4.34
C ASP A 32 -4.61 5.57 -4.45
N TYR A 33 -3.86 5.94 -3.40
CA TYR A 33 -3.01 7.12 -3.43
C TYR A 33 -1.62 6.75 -3.93
N GLN A 34 -1.21 7.33 -5.06
CA GLN A 34 0.15 7.23 -5.58
C GLN A 34 0.94 8.51 -5.24
N SER A 35 2.10 8.37 -4.59
CA SER A 35 3.02 9.49 -4.37
C SER A 35 3.76 9.87 -5.66
N ASP A 36 4.57 10.93 -5.57
CA ASP A 36 5.46 11.39 -6.64
C ASP A 36 6.53 10.36 -7.06
N TRP A 37 6.67 9.26 -6.32
CA TRP A 37 7.55 8.15 -6.60
C TRP A 37 6.83 6.81 -6.42
N SER A 38 6.99 5.91 -7.39
CA SER A 38 6.38 4.57 -7.38
C SER A 38 7.41 3.54 -7.84
N TRP A 39 7.30 2.31 -7.34
CA TRP A 39 8.08 1.16 -7.78
C TRP A 39 7.88 0.80 -9.26
N SER A 40 6.80 1.29 -9.87
CA SER A 40 6.57 1.19 -11.31
C SER A 40 7.64 1.88 -12.15
N VAL A 41 8.41 2.82 -11.58
CA VAL A 41 9.50 3.52 -12.27
C VAL A 41 10.74 2.60 -12.42
N PRO A 42 11.35 2.07 -11.35
CA PRO A 42 12.52 1.18 -11.48
C PRO A 42 12.19 -0.23 -11.97
N LEU A 43 10.97 -0.74 -11.73
CA LEU A 43 10.58 -2.12 -12.07
C LEU A 43 9.66 -2.22 -13.30
N GLY A 44 9.25 -1.08 -13.87
CA GLY A 44 8.34 -1.03 -15.01
C GLY A 44 8.83 -0.05 -16.07
N ASP A 45 8.06 1.02 -16.30
CA ASP A 45 8.34 2.07 -17.28
C ASP A 45 8.27 3.45 -16.61
N SER A 46 9.38 4.19 -16.68
CA SER A 46 9.52 5.52 -16.05
C SER A 46 8.69 6.62 -16.71
N LYS A 47 8.10 6.37 -17.88
CA LYS A 47 7.36 7.38 -18.66
C LYS A 47 5.86 7.37 -18.42
N ARG A 48 5.32 6.31 -17.84
CA ARG A 48 3.87 6.11 -17.70
C ARG A 48 3.47 6.13 -16.24
N HIS A 49 2.30 6.72 -15.99
CA HIS A 49 1.66 6.69 -14.68
C HIS A 49 0.72 5.48 -14.63
N TYR A 50 1.09 4.46 -13.87
CA TYR A 50 0.34 3.21 -13.74
C TYR A 50 -0.63 3.18 -12.53
N GLY A 51 -0.64 4.24 -11.72
CA GLY A 51 -1.31 4.21 -10.42
C GLY A 51 -0.43 3.59 -9.34
N VAL A 52 -1.06 3.13 -8.26
CA VAL A 52 -0.40 2.42 -7.17
C VAL A 52 -0.02 1.01 -7.65
N CYS A 53 1.27 0.67 -7.58
CA CYS A 53 1.73 -0.68 -7.86
C CYS A 53 2.06 -1.46 -6.59
N HIS A 54 2.41 -2.73 -6.74
CA HIS A 54 2.81 -3.57 -5.62
C HIS A 54 3.98 -2.96 -4.86
N ALA A 55 3.94 -3.04 -3.52
CA ALA A 55 4.92 -2.48 -2.58
C ALA A 55 5.00 -0.93 -2.51
N ASP A 56 4.14 -0.20 -3.22
CA ASP A 56 4.10 1.27 -3.11
C ASP A 56 3.61 1.75 -1.74
N ASP A 57 2.91 0.92 -0.97
CA ASP A 57 2.50 1.23 0.40
C ASP A 57 3.67 1.18 1.40
N LEU A 58 4.64 0.30 1.18
CA LEU A 58 5.79 0.10 2.07
C LEU A 58 6.62 1.38 2.29
N GLN A 59 6.66 2.26 1.29
CA GLN A 59 7.41 3.52 1.38
C GLN A 59 6.82 4.50 2.42
N TYR A 60 5.57 4.30 2.83
CA TYR A 60 4.93 5.12 3.87
C TYR A 60 5.21 4.60 5.29
N PHE A 61 5.71 3.37 5.42
CA PHE A 61 6.11 2.77 6.69
C PHE A 61 7.63 2.83 6.91
N PHE A 62 8.38 2.61 5.84
CA PHE A 62 9.84 2.45 5.90
C PHE A 62 10.54 3.44 4.97
N PRO A 63 11.64 4.06 5.42
CA PRO A 63 12.42 4.95 4.56
C PRO A 63 13.19 4.14 3.50
N ILE A 64 12.72 4.12 2.26
CA ILE A 64 13.36 3.41 1.13
C ILE A 64 14.39 4.32 0.45
N ARG A 65 15.48 4.63 1.15
CA ARG A 65 16.45 5.66 0.73
C ARG A 65 17.40 5.17 -0.35
N GLU A 66 17.68 3.87 -0.39
CA GLU A 66 18.67 3.23 -1.25
C GLU A 66 18.22 3.13 -2.71
N VAL A 67 16.90 3.19 -2.96
CA VAL A 67 16.31 3.01 -4.31
C VAL A 67 15.74 4.32 -4.87
N LYS A 68 15.52 5.32 -4.02
CA LYS A 68 15.06 6.65 -4.43
C LYS A 68 16.25 7.52 -4.84
N GLU A 69 16.70 7.38 -6.08
CA GLU A 69 17.59 8.36 -6.72
C GLU A 69 17.01 9.78 -6.68
N PRO A 70 17.87 10.81 -6.67
CA PRO A 70 18.22 11.50 -5.42
C PRO A 70 16.96 11.90 -4.65
N LEU A 71 16.77 11.31 -3.45
CA LEU A 71 15.72 11.59 -2.46
C LEU A 71 14.67 12.61 -2.93
N LYS A 72 13.75 12.19 -3.79
CA LYS A 72 12.54 12.96 -4.04
C LYS A 72 11.90 13.21 -2.67
N VAL A 73 11.92 14.47 -2.26
CA VAL A 73 11.31 14.90 -1.01
C VAL A 73 9.82 14.68 -1.17
N TYR A 74 9.22 13.99 -0.21
CA TYR A 74 7.78 13.81 -0.18
C TYR A 74 7.07 15.15 -0.21
N SER A 75 6.00 15.23 -1.00
CA SER A 75 5.07 16.33 -0.94
C SER A 75 4.36 16.37 0.43
N GLU A 76 3.71 17.48 0.77
CA GLU A 76 2.89 17.55 1.99
C GLU A 76 1.82 16.46 2.03
N GLN A 77 1.26 16.10 0.86
CA GLN A 77 0.26 15.06 0.75
C GLN A 77 0.85 13.66 0.93
N ASP A 78 2.10 13.43 0.51
CA ASP A 78 2.81 12.18 0.76
C ASP A 78 3.09 11.99 2.26
N TYR A 79 3.53 13.05 2.95
CA TYR A 79 3.69 13.03 4.40
C TYR A 79 2.36 12.79 5.12
N LYS A 80 1.27 13.38 4.64
CA LYS A 80 -0.07 13.08 5.17
C LYS A 80 -0.43 11.61 5.02
N MET A 81 -0.01 10.96 3.94
CA MET A 81 -0.24 9.53 3.74
C MET A 81 0.66 8.65 4.61
N VAL A 82 1.89 9.09 4.90
CA VAL A 82 2.73 8.51 5.97
C VAL A 82 1.96 8.53 7.29
N ASP A 83 1.43 9.69 7.69
CA ASP A 83 0.68 9.81 8.94
C ASP A 83 -0.57 8.93 8.95
N ILE A 84 -1.34 8.90 7.86
CA ILE A 84 -2.56 8.07 7.76
C ILE A 84 -2.22 6.59 7.93
N LEU A 85 -1.25 6.07 7.17
CA LEU A 85 -0.94 4.64 7.18
C LEU A 85 -0.24 4.21 8.47
N THR A 86 0.70 5.00 8.98
CA THR A 86 1.37 4.70 10.26
C THR A 86 0.39 4.75 11.43
N ASN A 87 -0.55 5.70 11.46
CA ASN A 87 -1.59 5.76 12.48
C ASN A 87 -2.60 4.62 12.34
N LEU A 88 -3.01 4.26 11.12
CA LEU A 88 -3.91 3.13 10.89
C LEU A 88 -3.34 1.84 11.52
N TRP A 89 -2.08 1.53 11.21
CA TRP A 89 -1.42 0.32 11.69
C TRP A 89 -1.05 0.37 13.17
N SER A 90 -0.62 1.53 13.70
CA SER A 90 -0.30 1.67 15.13
C SER A 90 -1.56 1.59 16.00
N ASN A 91 -2.68 2.17 15.57
CA ASN A 91 -3.97 2.04 16.25
C ASN A 91 -4.47 0.60 16.21
N PHE A 92 -4.39 -0.07 15.06
CA PHE A 92 -4.75 -1.49 14.96
C PHE A 92 -3.91 -2.36 15.90
N ALA A 93 -2.60 -2.11 15.98
CA ALA A 93 -1.71 -2.82 16.91
C ALA A 93 -2.05 -2.55 18.39
N ALA A 94 -2.51 -1.34 18.73
CA ALA A 94 -2.81 -0.95 20.10
C ALA A 94 -4.19 -1.46 20.58
N THR A 95 -5.20 -1.43 19.71
CA THR A 95 -6.59 -1.63 20.13
C THR A 95 -7.39 -2.64 19.33
N GLY A 96 -6.85 -3.16 18.22
CA GLY A 96 -7.59 -4.03 17.29
C GLY A 96 -8.56 -3.25 16.42
#